data_AF-A0A1A0IAQ7-F1
#
_entry.id   AF-A0A1A0IAQ7-F1
#
_cell.length_a   1.000
_cell.length_b   1.000
_cell.length_c   1.000
_cell.angle_alpha   90.00
_cell.angle_beta   90.00
_cell.angle_gamma   90.00
#
_symmetry.space_group_name_H-M   'P 1'
#
loop_
_entity.id
_entity.type
_entity.pdbx_description
1 polymer ?
#
loop_
_entity_poly.entity_id
_entity_poly.type
_entity_poly.pdbx_seq_one_letter_code
_entity_poly.pdbx_strand_id
1 'polypeptide(L)'
;MVQLRRLGLKFAVKPGFSLASRSPRSGDITGHSILGWTNVTTVDNRISDIQIIVRRHMPAMNMIATFVHEVGHAYACTLGVKDEYLEEGFCEALAYYHLSMHVPNSELVVHQIAGRSDSYGEAFRACSTVIRRHGFPALITKLQTANS
;
A
#
# COMPACT_ATOMS: atom_id res chain seq x y z
N MET A 1 -3.12 -10.69 13.42
CA MET A 1 -2.71 -9.28 13.50
C MET A 1 -1.42 -9.12 12.70
N VAL A 2 -1.48 -8.45 11.55
CA VAL A 2 -0.31 -8.26 10.66
C VAL A 2 0.80 -7.53 11.43
N GLN A 3 1.93 -8.20 11.68
CA GLN A 3 3.04 -7.60 12.42
C GLN A 3 3.89 -6.70 11.51
N LEU A 4 3.30 -5.57 11.07
CA LEU A 4 3.94 -4.56 10.20
C LEU A 4 5.26 -4.02 10.75
N ARG A 5 5.49 -4.09 12.07
CA ARG A 5 6.77 -3.74 12.71
C ARG A 5 7.94 -4.58 12.21
N ARG A 6 7.71 -5.82 11.75
CA ARG A 6 8.76 -6.70 11.20
C ARG A 6 9.24 -6.27 9.81
N LEU A 7 8.50 -5.40 9.14
CA LEU A 7 8.89 -4.76 7.88
C LEU A 7 9.65 -3.43 8.10
N GLY A 8 9.94 -3.06 9.36
CA GLY A 8 10.72 -1.87 9.70
C GLY A 8 9.96 -0.54 9.59
N LEU A 9 8.66 -0.57 9.27
CA LEU A 9 7.85 0.65 9.13
C LEU A 9 7.56 1.27 10.51
N LYS A 10 7.93 2.54 10.68
CA LYS A 10 7.64 3.35 11.88
C LYS A 10 6.67 4.47 11.51
N PHE A 11 5.43 4.39 12.00
CA PHE A 11 4.43 5.43 11.76
C PHE A 11 4.54 6.56 12.79
N ALA A 12 4.42 7.80 12.32
CA ALA A 12 4.30 8.97 13.20
C ALA A 12 2.93 9.05 13.90
N VAL A 13 1.88 8.55 13.25
CA VAL A 13 0.51 8.43 13.77
C VAL A 13 0.03 7.00 13.61
N LYS A 14 -0.54 6.40 14.65
CA LYS A 14 -1.06 5.03 14.59
C LYS A 14 -2.31 4.99 13.68
N PRO A 15 -2.32 4.21 12.59
CA PRO A 15 -3.51 4.12 11.73
C PRO A 15 -4.69 3.44 12.43
N GLY A 16 -5.89 3.96 12.19
CA GLY A 16 -7.17 3.30 12.44
C GLY A 16 -7.55 2.35 11.30
N PHE A 17 -8.39 1.36 11.60
CA PHE A 17 -8.78 0.32 10.64
C PHE A 17 -10.28 0.06 10.69
N SER A 18 -10.93 0.01 9.54
CA SER A 18 -12.35 -0.36 9.46
C SER A 18 -12.70 -1.08 8.17
N LEU A 19 -13.89 -1.69 8.15
CA LEU A 19 -14.44 -2.39 6.98
C LEU A 19 -15.72 -1.70 6.50
N ALA A 20 -15.80 -1.39 5.21
CA ALA A 20 -16.91 -0.67 4.61
C ALA A 20 -17.62 -1.45 3.50
N SER A 21 -18.94 -1.27 3.39
CA SER A 21 -19.76 -1.92 2.36
C SER A 21 -19.74 -1.18 1.01
N ARG A 22 -19.45 0.12 1.01
CA ARG A 22 -19.33 0.99 -0.18
C ARG A 22 -18.19 1.99 0.03
N SER A 23 -17.53 2.38 -1.06
CA SER A 23 -16.57 3.49 -1.02
C SER A 23 -17.31 4.82 -1.03
N PRO A 24 -16.95 5.80 -0.19
CA PRO A 24 -17.47 7.17 -0.30
C PRO A 24 -17.03 7.85 -1.60
N ARG A 25 -16.03 7.30 -2.32
CA ARG A 25 -15.56 7.76 -3.63
C ARG A 25 -16.32 7.13 -4.81
N SER A 26 -17.32 6.28 -4.58
CA SER A 26 -18.08 5.61 -5.64
C SER A 26 -19.20 6.48 -6.25
N GLY A 27 -18.96 7.79 -6.40
CA GLY A 27 -19.76 8.60 -7.31
C GLY A 27 -19.26 8.34 -8.73
N ASP A 28 -20.02 7.58 -9.52
CA ASP A 28 -19.93 7.47 -10.99
C ASP A 28 -18.53 7.46 -11.65
N ILE A 29 -17.57 6.69 -11.11
CA ILE A 29 -16.36 6.34 -11.86
C ILE A 29 -16.50 4.90 -12.36
N THR A 30 -16.83 4.79 -13.64
CA THR A 30 -16.86 3.58 -14.44
C THR A 30 -15.56 2.77 -14.32
N GLY A 31 -15.67 1.51 -13.87
CA GLY A 31 -14.71 0.45 -14.23
C GLY A 31 -13.67 0.02 -13.21
N HIS A 32 -13.30 0.83 -12.21
CA HIS A 32 -12.33 0.43 -11.18
C HIS A 32 -13.04 0.19 -9.85
N SER A 33 -13.21 -1.08 -9.46
CA SER A 33 -13.73 -1.38 -8.13
C SER A 33 -12.69 -0.98 -7.09
N ILE A 34 -12.92 0.13 -6.39
CA ILE A 34 -12.11 0.53 -5.23
C ILE A 34 -12.29 -0.54 -4.15
N LEU A 35 -11.24 -1.35 -3.93
CA LEU A 35 -11.25 -2.45 -2.96
C LEU A 35 -10.82 -2.02 -1.56
N GLY A 36 -10.06 -0.93 -1.47
CA GLY A 36 -9.65 -0.27 -0.24
C GLY A 36 -9.34 1.19 -0.52
N TRP A 37 -9.19 1.98 0.55
CA TRP A 37 -8.66 3.33 0.45
C TRP A 37 -8.11 3.79 1.80
N THR A 38 -7.18 4.74 1.71
CA THR A 38 -6.57 5.42 2.85
C THR A 38 -7.06 6.86 2.91
N ASN A 39 -7.56 7.26 4.08
CA ASN A 39 -7.89 8.66 4.39
C ASN A 39 -6.84 9.21 5.34
N VAL A 40 -6.31 10.39 5.03
CA VAL A 40 -5.35 11.08 5.89
C VAL A 40 -5.93 12.44 6.26
N THR A 41 -5.96 12.74 7.55
CA THR A 41 -6.41 14.03 8.08
C THR A 41 -5.21 14.82 8.55
N THR A 42 -5.06 16.03 8.04
CA THR A 42 -3.96 16.95 8.39
C THR A 42 -4.52 18.16 9.13
N VAL A 43 -3.92 18.50 10.26
CA VAL A 43 -4.20 19.71 11.05
C VAL A 43 -2.89 20.48 11.20
N ASP A 44 -2.87 21.77 10.88
CA ASP A 44 -1.67 22.62 10.94
C ASP A 44 -0.45 22.02 10.22
N ASN A 45 -0.65 21.50 9.00
CA ASN A 45 0.35 20.81 8.19
C ASN A 45 0.98 19.58 8.85
N ARG A 46 0.34 19.02 9.89
CA ARG A 46 0.74 17.78 10.55
C ARG A 46 -0.33 16.72 10.37
N ILE A 47 0.10 15.52 10.03
CA ILE A 47 -0.82 14.37 10.01
C ILE A 47 -1.34 14.16 11.43
N SER A 48 -2.65 14.19 11.57
CA SER A 48 -3.38 14.06 12.83
C SER A 48 -4.10 12.72 12.96
N ASP A 49 -4.55 12.16 11.84
CA ASP A 49 -5.24 10.87 11.77
C ASP A 49 -4.99 10.18 10.43
N ILE A 50 -4.96 8.84 10.45
CA ILE A 50 -4.89 7.99 9.26
C ILE A 50 -5.93 6.88 9.43
N GLN A 51 -6.83 6.72 8.46
CA GLN A 51 -7.79 5.61 8.41
C GLN A 51 -7.54 4.75 7.19
N ILE A 52 -7.40 3.45 7.41
CA ILE A 52 -7.32 2.44 6.35
C ILE A 52 -8.64 1.68 6.33
N ILE A 53 -9.28 1.67 5.16
CA ILE A 53 -10.61 1.13 4.99
C ILE A 53 -10.56 0.10 3.86
N VAL A 54 -11.05 -1.12 4.14
CA VAL A 54 -11.10 -2.20 3.16
C VAL A 54 -12.55 -2.62 2.93
N ARG A 55 -12.88 -3.00 1.70
CA ARG A 55 -14.22 -3.45 1.33
C ARG A 55 -14.58 -4.76 2.05
N ARG A 56 -15.82 -4.83 2.54
CA ARG A 56 -16.38 -6.05 3.14
C ARG A 56 -16.57 -7.16 2.09
N HIS A 57 -16.58 -8.41 2.58
CA HIS A 57 -16.87 -9.62 1.79
C HIS A 57 -15.86 -9.90 0.65
N MET A 58 -14.63 -9.41 0.79
CA MET A 58 -13.54 -9.80 -0.10
C MET A 58 -13.02 -11.20 0.25
N PRO A 59 -12.51 -11.97 -0.73
CA PRO A 59 -11.70 -13.14 -0.45
C PRO A 59 -10.57 -12.79 0.52
N ALA A 60 -10.28 -13.66 1.49
CA ALA A 60 -9.36 -13.35 2.58
C ALA A 60 -7.97 -12.90 2.09
N MET A 61 -7.44 -13.53 1.03
CA MET A 61 -6.15 -13.15 0.46
C MET A 61 -6.18 -11.76 -0.16
N ASN A 62 -7.23 -11.44 -0.93
CA ASN A 62 -7.40 -10.11 -1.51
C ASN A 62 -7.58 -9.06 -0.41
N MET A 63 -8.29 -9.39 0.67
CA MET A 63 -8.44 -8.48 1.81
C MET A 63 -7.08 -8.16 2.46
N ILE A 64 -6.23 -9.17 2.66
CA ILE A 64 -4.88 -8.97 3.23
C ILE A 64 -4.02 -8.15 2.26
N ALA A 65 -4.02 -8.49 0.97
CA ALA A 65 -3.27 -7.78 -0.06
C ALA A 65 -3.65 -6.29 -0.10
N THR A 66 -4.95 -6.00 -0.21
CA THR A 66 -5.49 -4.64 -0.22
C THR A 66 -5.18 -3.92 1.09
N PHE A 67 -5.36 -4.57 2.24
CA PHE A 67 -5.02 -3.95 3.52
C PHE A 67 -3.56 -3.52 3.59
N VAL A 68 -2.62 -4.37 3.16
CA VAL A 68 -1.19 -4.05 3.19
C VAL A 68 -0.84 -2.98 2.16
N HIS A 69 -1.48 -2.98 1.00
CA HIS A 69 -1.34 -1.92 0.00
C HIS A 69 -1.76 -0.56 0.57
N GLU A 70 -2.91 -0.48 1.25
CA GLU A 70 -3.37 0.76 1.90
C GLU A 70 -2.48 1.19 3.08
N VAL A 71 -1.91 0.24 3.82
CA VAL A 71 -0.85 0.54 4.80
C VAL A 71 0.36 1.19 4.13
N GLY A 72 0.66 0.83 2.87
CA GLY A 72 1.66 1.47 2.04
C GLY A 72 1.37 2.95 1.82
N HIS A 73 0.17 3.30 1.36
CA HIS A 73 -0.26 4.69 1.16
C HIS A 73 -0.17 5.50 2.45
N ALA A 74 -0.68 4.94 3.54
CA ALA A 74 -0.57 5.56 4.86
C ALA A 74 0.88 5.89 5.21
N TYR A 75 1.81 4.96 4.96
CA TYR A 75 3.22 5.16 5.26
C TYR A 75 3.88 6.17 4.31
N ALA A 76 3.64 6.06 3.00
CA ALA A 76 4.15 6.98 1.98
C ALA A 76 3.72 8.43 2.27
N CYS A 77 2.47 8.62 2.71
CA CYS A 77 1.97 9.92 3.16
C CYS A 77 2.76 10.47 4.34
N THR A 78 3.13 9.64 5.34
CA THR A 78 3.97 10.10 6.46
C THR A 78 5.39 10.51 6.05
N LEU A 79 5.86 10.01 4.90
CA LEU A 79 7.13 10.40 4.29
C LEU A 79 6.99 11.61 3.36
N GLY A 80 5.77 12.10 3.15
CA GLY A 80 5.47 13.22 2.26
C GLY A 80 5.64 12.90 0.78
N VAL A 81 5.61 11.63 0.37
CA VAL A 81 5.74 11.19 -1.03
C VAL A 81 4.65 11.85 -1.88
N LYS A 82 5.04 12.46 -3.00
CA LYS A 82 4.12 13.08 -3.97
C LYS A 82 4.08 12.39 -5.34
N ASP A 83 5.07 11.55 -5.62
CA ASP A 83 5.14 10.81 -6.88
C ASP A 83 4.20 9.61 -6.80
N GLU A 84 3.03 9.72 -7.43
CA GLU A 84 1.99 8.68 -7.47
C GLU A 84 2.53 7.37 -8.05
N TYR A 85 3.43 7.41 -9.04
CA TYR A 85 3.99 6.21 -9.64
C TYR A 85 4.90 5.47 -8.63
N LEU A 86 5.78 6.19 -7.95
CA LEU A 86 6.63 5.60 -6.91
C LEU A 86 5.84 5.13 -5.69
N GLU A 87 4.81 5.89 -5.29
CA GLU A 87 3.89 5.54 -4.21
C GLU A 87 3.19 4.21 -4.50
N GLU A 88 2.54 4.09 -5.66
CA GLU A 88 1.80 2.87 -6.04
C GLU A 88 2.74 1.67 -6.18
N GLY A 89 3.92 1.87 -6.76
CA GLY A 89 4.94 0.84 -6.87
C GLY A 89 5.44 0.35 -5.50
N PHE A 90 5.55 1.27 -4.52
CA PHE A 90 5.88 0.92 -3.15
C PHE A 90 4.75 0.12 -2.48
N CYS A 91 3.49 0.54 -2.65
CA CYS A 91 2.33 -0.13 -2.06
C CYS A 91 2.16 -1.56 -2.59
N GLU A 92 2.29 -1.75 -3.91
CA GLU A 92 2.26 -3.08 -4.53
C GLU A 92 3.45 -3.95 -4.08
N ALA A 93 4.66 -3.38 -4.00
CA ALA A 93 5.82 -4.13 -3.51
C ALA A 93 5.64 -4.55 -2.03
N LEU A 94 5.10 -3.67 -1.19
CA LEU A 94 4.84 -3.98 0.21
C LEU A 94 3.84 -5.14 0.35
N ALA A 95 2.75 -5.11 -0.42
CA ALA A 95 1.76 -6.19 -0.46
C ALA A 95 2.39 -7.51 -0.95
N TYR A 96 3.12 -7.47 -2.07
CA TYR A 96 3.80 -8.63 -2.64
C TYR A 96 4.74 -9.31 -1.64
N TYR A 97 5.65 -8.54 -1.03
CA TYR A 97 6.66 -9.07 -0.11
C TYR A 97 6.02 -9.55 1.19
N HIS A 98 5.01 -8.84 1.71
CA HIS A 98 4.30 -9.29 2.90
C HIS A 98 3.60 -10.63 2.68
N LEU A 99 2.84 -10.77 1.59
CA LEU A 99 2.16 -12.01 1.23
C LEU A 99 3.17 -13.15 1.09
N SER A 100 4.21 -12.94 0.28
CA SER A 100 5.23 -13.96 -0.03
C SER A 100 5.96 -14.48 1.22
N MET A 101 6.20 -13.63 2.22
CA MET A 101 7.01 -14.00 3.40
C MET A 101 6.18 -14.47 4.59
N HIS A 102 4.90 -14.09 4.68
CA HIS A 102 4.16 -14.18 5.93
C HIS A 102 2.75 -14.76 5.79
N VAL A 103 2.26 -14.94 4.57
CA VAL A 103 0.89 -15.39 4.32
C VAL A 103 0.94 -16.70 3.53
N PRO A 104 0.67 -17.86 4.16
CA PRO A 104 0.59 -19.13 3.47
C PRO A 104 -0.51 -19.14 2.41
N ASN A 105 -0.32 -19.91 1.34
CA ASN A 105 -1.28 -20.08 0.23
C ASN A 105 -1.59 -18.78 -0.52
N SER A 106 -0.64 -17.84 -0.57
CA SER A 106 -0.80 -16.54 -1.21
C SER A 106 -0.27 -16.48 -2.66
N GLU A 107 0.18 -17.62 -3.21
CA GLU A 107 0.93 -17.72 -4.46
C GLU A 107 0.13 -17.12 -5.63
N LEU A 108 -1.18 -17.41 -5.70
CA LEU A 108 -2.04 -16.87 -6.75
C LEU A 108 -2.07 -15.34 -6.76
N VAL A 109 -2.20 -14.70 -5.59
CA VAL A 109 -2.29 -13.23 -5.48
C VAL A 109 -0.93 -12.60 -5.71
N VAL A 110 0.15 -13.22 -5.22
CA VAL A 110 1.53 -12.81 -5.48
C VAL A 110 1.82 -12.85 -6.99
N HIS A 111 1.40 -13.91 -7.68
CA HIS A 111 1.51 -14.01 -9.14
C HIS A 111 0.68 -12.96 -9.88
N GLN A 112 -0.52 -12.66 -9.39
CA GLN A 112 -1.35 -11.59 -9.96
C GLN A 112 -0.65 -10.23 -9.87
N ILE A 113 -0.15 -9.84 -8.69
CA ILE A 113 0.59 -8.57 -8.50
C ILE A 113 1.80 -8.51 -9.42
N ALA A 114 2.62 -9.57 -9.45
CA ALA A 114 3.82 -9.60 -10.27
C ALA A 114 3.54 -9.61 -11.79
N GLY A 115 2.41 -10.20 -12.18
CA GLY A 115 1.98 -10.35 -13.58
C GLY A 115 1.19 -9.17 -14.13
N ARG A 116 0.92 -8.11 -13.35
CA ARG A 116 0.18 -6.93 -13.82
C ARG A 116 0.91 -6.27 -14.99
N SER A 117 0.17 -6.01 -16.08
CA SER A 117 0.68 -5.36 -17.30
C SER A 117 0.40 -3.87 -17.37
N ASP A 118 -0.28 -3.31 -16.37
CA ASP A 118 -0.61 -1.89 -16.27
C ASP A 118 0.51 -1.08 -15.59
N SER A 119 0.27 0.23 -15.42
CA SER A 119 1.20 1.17 -14.77
C SER A 119 1.55 0.76 -13.34
N TYR A 120 0.61 0.17 -12.60
CA TYR A 120 0.83 -0.39 -11.27
C TYR A 120 1.85 -1.53 -11.32
N GLY A 121 1.72 -2.44 -12.29
CA GLY A 121 2.70 -3.50 -12.51
C GLY A 121 4.09 -2.97 -12.88
N GLU A 122 4.16 -1.90 -13.68
CA GLU A 122 5.43 -1.25 -14.03
C GLU A 122 6.11 -0.63 -12.81
N ALA A 123 5.34 0.14 -12.02
CA ALA A 123 5.79 0.75 -10.78
C ALA A 123 6.28 -0.29 -9.77
N PHE A 124 5.53 -1.37 -9.60
CA PHE A 124 5.91 -2.52 -8.79
C PHE A 124 7.27 -3.09 -9.22
N ARG A 125 7.48 -3.30 -10.53
CA ARG A 125 8.75 -3.85 -11.05
C ARG A 125 9.92 -2.90 -10.79
N ALA A 126 9.70 -1.59 -10.93
CA ALA A 126 10.71 -0.57 -10.62
C ALA A 126 11.11 -0.61 -9.14
N CYS A 127 10.15 -0.56 -8.22
CA CYS A 127 10.38 -0.63 -6.78
C CYS A 127 11.01 -1.96 -6.35
N SER A 128 10.51 -3.08 -6.89
CA SER A 128 11.06 -4.41 -6.63
C SER A 128 12.49 -4.57 -7.12
N THR A 129 12.89 -3.89 -8.18
CA THR A 129 14.28 -3.88 -8.65
C THR A 129 15.20 -3.19 -7.63
N VAL A 130 14.75 -2.08 -7.04
CA VAL A 130 15.48 -1.42 -5.94
C VAL A 130 15.58 -2.34 -4.72
N ILE A 131 14.46 -2.94 -4.29
CA ILE A 131 14.42 -3.83 -3.12
C ILE A 131 15.35 -5.04 -3.32
N ARG A 132 15.31 -5.70 -4.49
CA ARG A 132 16.17 -6.86 -4.76
C ARG A 132 17.66 -6.52 -4.74
N ARG A 133 18.04 -5.33 -5.21
CA ARG A 133 19.45 -4.92 -5.31
C ARG A 133 19.99 -4.30 -4.02
N HIS A 134 19.16 -3.58 -3.28
CA HIS A 134 19.59 -2.68 -2.21
C HIS A 134 18.76 -2.80 -0.92
N GLY A 135 17.73 -3.64 -0.91
CA GLY A 135 16.82 -3.82 0.21
C GLY A 135 15.74 -2.75 0.35
N PHE A 136 14.79 -3.01 1.25
CA PHE A 136 13.72 -2.07 1.60
C PHE A 136 14.22 -0.68 2.07
N PRO A 137 15.27 -0.56 2.91
CA PRO A 137 15.75 0.74 3.35
C PRO A 137 16.11 1.69 2.19
N ALA A 138 16.74 1.16 1.13
CA ALA A 138 17.09 1.96 -0.04
C ALA A 138 15.87 2.47 -0.81
N LEU A 139 14.78 1.67 -0.87
CA LEU A 139 13.53 2.13 -1.45
C LEU A 139 12.91 3.25 -0.61
N ILE A 140 12.95 3.14 0.72
CA ILE A 140 12.46 4.21 1.61
C ILE A 140 13.25 5.51 1.41
N THR A 141 14.58 5.44 1.33
CA THR A 141 15.40 6.61 1.01
C THR A 141 14.99 7.22 -0.33
N LYS A 142 14.79 6.39 -1.36
CA LYS A 142 14.34 6.85 -2.69
C LYS A 142 13.00 7.60 -2.61
N LEU A 143 12.03 7.06 -1.87
CA LEU A 143 10.72 7.68 -1.66
C LEU A 143 10.83 9.05 -0.97
N GLN A 144 11.70 9.17 0.04
CA GLN A 144 11.91 10.44 0.76
C GLN A 144 12.54 11.50 -0.14
N THR A 145 13.45 11.10 -1.03
CA THR A 145 14.14 12.02 -1.96
C THR A 145 13.32 12.42 -3.17
N ALA A 146 12.30 11.64 -3.54
CA ALA A 146 11.39 11.94 -4.66
C ALA A 146 10.54 13.21 -4.43
N ASN A 147 10.66 13.84 -3.26
CA ASN A 147 9.99 15.09 -2.89
C ASN A 147 10.87 16.34 -3.10
N SER A 148 12.09 16.17 -3.64
CA SER A 148 13.10 17.24 -3.82
C SER A 148 13.07 17.83 -5.22
#